data_AF-A0A7J0EX34-F1
#
_entry.id   AF-A0A7J0EX34-F1
#
_cell.length_a   1.000
_cell.length_b   1.000
_cell.length_c   1.000
_cell.angle_alpha   90.00
_cell.angle_beta   90.00
_cell.angle_gamma   90.00
#
_symmetry.space_group_name_H-M   'P 1'
#
loop_
_entity.id
_entity.type
_entity.pdbx_description
1 polymer ?
#
loop_
_entity_poly.entity_id
_entity_poly.type
_entity_poly.pdbx_seq_one_letter_code
_entity_poly.pdbx_strand_id
1 'polypeptide(L)'
;MEESPSSSVWDGNITGIRFGLASRQEICTASSSDFPISAASQLANPFLGLPLESGKCESCGAAEPGKCEGHFGFIELPIPIYHPSHVSELKRLLSLVCLKCLKLKNRKNQVKNIGILERAFSSCCEEGALISINEVKTTDGAVYLELRVPSRSYRDGFWNFLEKYGYRYGDEPRRPLLPSEV
;
A
#
# COMPACT_ATOMS: atom_id res chain seq x y z
N MET A 1 -41.47 11.29 27.64
CA MET A 1 -41.54 10.28 26.56
C MET A 1 -41.14 11.03 25.32
N GLU A 2 -39.83 11.14 25.08
CA GLU A 2 -39.33 11.89 23.92
C GLU A 2 -39.48 11.01 22.68
N GLU A 3 -40.32 11.45 21.76
CA GLU A 3 -40.48 10.80 20.46
C GLU A 3 -39.15 10.86 19.72
N SER A 4 -38.59 9.68 19.45
CA SER A 4 -37.45 9.57 18.54
C SER A 4 -37.92 9.98 17.15
N PRO A 5 -37.26 10.94 16.48
CA PRO A 5 -37.68 11.38 15.16
C PRO A 5 -37.67 10.16 14.23
N SER A 6 -38.80 9.91 13.58
CA SER A 6 -38.96 8.85 12.59
C SER A 6 -37.86 8.99 11.54
N SER A 7 -36.87 8.10 11.54
CA SER A 7 -35.83 8.13 10.53
C SER A 7 -36.51 7.82 9.19
N SER A 8 -36.34 8.69 8.21
CA SER A 8 -36.84 8.50 6.84
C SER A 8 -36.04 7.42 6.07
N VAL A 9 -35.31 6.57 6.80
CA VAL A 9 -34.39 5.59 6.25
C VAL A 9 -35.18 4.34 5.92
N TRP A 10 -35.04 3.86 4.69
CA TRP A 10 -35.72 2.64 4.25
C TRP A 10 -35.01 1.42 4.83
N ASP A 11 -35.78 0.42 5.24
CA ASP A 11 -35.23 -0.86 5.69
C ASP A 11 -34.54 -1.58 4.52
N GLY A 12 -33.40 -2.20 4.80
CA GLY A 12 -32.62 -2.96 3.83
C GLY A 12 -31.91 -4.15 4.48
N ASN A 13 -31.82 -5.26 3.75
CA ASN A 13 -31.11 -6.45 4.20
C ASN A 13 -29.77 -6.56 3.48
N ILE A 14 -28.71 -6.90 4.21
CA ILE A 14 -27.39 -7.17 3.65
C ILE A 14 -27.48 -8.46 2.80
N THR A 15 -27.22 -8.36 1.50
CA THR A 15 -27.24 -9.51 0.57
C THR A 15 -25.86 -10.06 0.24
N GLY A 16 -24.80 -9.31 0.53
CA GLY A 16 -23.42 -9.72 0.24
C GLY A 16 -22.39 -8.75 0.80
N ILE A 17 -21.16 -9.24 0.94
CA ILE A 17 -20.00 -8.49 1.42
C ILE A 17 -18.91 -8.58 0.35
N ARG A 18 -18.34 -7.44 -0.04
CA ARG A 18 -17.24 -7.35 -1.00
C ARG A 18 -15.98 -6.82 -0.32
N PHE A 19 -14.88 -7.52 -0.51
CA PHE A 19 -13.56 -7.07 -0.04
C PHE A 19 -12.82 -6.35 -1.18
N GLY A 20 -12.05 -5.32 -0.83
CA GLY A 20 -11.26 -4.54 -1.76
C GLY A 20 -10.22 -3.69 -1.03
N LEU A 21 -9.30 -3.11 -1.80
CA LEU A 21 -8.35 -2.12 -1.30
C LEU A 21 -8.96 -0.73 -1.52
N ALA A 22 -8.93 0.12 -0.50
CA ALA A 22 -9.40 1.49 -0.61
C ALA A 22 -8.42 2.32 -1.45
N SER A 23 -8.93 2.96 -2.49
CA SER A 23 -8.22 3.98 -3.25
C SER A 23 -8.07 5.27 -2.45
N ARG A 24 -7.14 6.15 -2.86
CA ARG A 24 -6.99 7.49 -2.26
C ARG A 24 -8.32 8.27 -2.29
N GLN A 25 -9.06 8.17 -3.39
CA GLN A 25 -10.34 8.86 -3.54
C GLN A 25 -11.36 8.35 -2.52
N GLU A 26 -11.49 7.03 -2.36
CA GLU A 26 -12.41 6.43 -1.38
C GLU A 26 -12.04 6.80 0.06
N ILE A 27 -10.74 6.84 0.39
CA ILE A 27 -10.25 7.28 1.71
C ILE A 27 -10.66 8.74 1.95
N CYS A 28 -10.43 9.64 0.98
CA CYS A 28 -10.82 11.05 1.12
C CYS A 28 -12.34 11.22 1.19
N THR A 29 -13.11 10.48 0.39
CA THR A 29 -14.58 10.55 0.42
C THR A 29 -15.19 9.99 1.71
N ALA A 30 -14.56 9.00 2.33
CA ALA A 30 -15.00 8.47 3.62
C ALA A 30 -14.63 9.39 4.80
N SER A 31 -13.63 10.26 4.62
CA SER A 31 -13.19 11.21 5.64
C SER A 31 -14.26 12.27 5.94
N SER A 32 -14.40 12.64 7.21
CA SER A 32 -15.28 13.75 7.61
C SER A 32 -14.68 15.14 7.31
N SER A 33 -13.39 15.20 6.96
CA SER A 33 -12.65 16.40 6.59
C SER A 33 -11.99 16.24 5.22
N ASP A 34 -12.00 17.29 4.41
CA ASP A 34 -11.28 17.35 3.13
C ASP A 34 -9.75 17.45 3.30
N PHE A 35 -9.30 17.80 4.51
CA PHE A 35 -7.90 18.00 4.83
C PHE A 35 -7.33 16.83 5.66
N PRO A 36 -6.06 16.46 5.41
CA PRO A 36 -5.39 15.44 6.19
C PRO A 36 -5.13 15.92 7.62
N ILE A 37 -5.10 14.95 8.54
CA ILE A 37 -4.57 15.11 9.89
C ILE A 37 -3.06 15.27 9.77
N SER A 38 -2.54 16.43 10.16
CA SER A 38 -1.13 16.79 10.05
C SER A 38 -0.45 17.00 11.40
N ALA A 39 -1.22 17.08 12.50
CA ALA A 39 -0.70 17.20 13.85
C ALA A 39 -1.46 16.31 14.84
N ALA A 40 -0.75 15.81 15.86
CA ALA A 40 -1.34 14.95 16.90
C ALA A 40 -2.49 15.63 17.66
N SER A 41 -2.46 16.97 17.81
CA SER A 41 -3.54 17.74 18.44
C SER A 41 -4.87 17.59 17.71
N GLN A 42 -4.86 17.32 16.40
CA GLN A 42 -6.07 17.16 15.60
C GLN A 42 -6.76 15.80 15.81
N LEU A 43 -6.09 14.83 16.47
CA LEU A 43 -6.69 13.52 16.76
C LEU A 43 -7.83 13.60 17.78
N ALA A 44 -7.88 14.67 18.57
CA ALA A 44 -8.96 14.95 19.51
C ALA A 44 -10.03 15.92 18.93
N ASN A 45 -10.00 16.18 17.63
CA ASN A 45 -10.93 17.13 17.03
C ASN A 45 -12.37 16.59 17.03
N PRO A 46 -13.38 17.45 17.25
CA PRO A 46 -14.79 17.06 17.27
C PRO A 46 -15.32 16.41 15.98
N PHE A 47 -14.68 16.62 14.83
CA PHE A 47 -15.07 15.99 13.56
C PHE A 47 -14.64 14.52 13.44
N LEU A 48 -13.79 14.00 14.34
CA LEU A 48 -13.40 12.58 14.35
C LEU A 48 -14.31 11.73 15.25
N GLY A 49 -15.08 12.37 16.12
CA GLY A 49 -16.06 11.71 16.99
C GLY A 49 -15.90 12.04 18.46
N LEU A 50 -16.32 11.10 19.31
CA LEU A 50 -16.28 11.18 20.77
C LEU A 50 -15.23 10.17 21.32
N PRO A 51 -14.71 10.36 22.54
CA PRO A 51 -15.04 11.38 23.54
C PRO A 51 -14.39 12.74 23.27
N LEU A 52 -15.07 13.80 23.70
CA LEU A 52 -14.57 15.18 23.73
C LEU A 52 -14.61 15.68 25.17
N GLU A 53 -13.70 16.60 25.53
CA GLU A 53 -13.72 17.25 26.85
C GLU A 53 -15.01 18.07 27.06
N SER A 54 -15.51 18.70 26.00
CA SER A 54 -16.78 19.41 25.98
C SER A 54 -17.33 19.53 24.56
N GLY A 55 -18.64 19.76 24.42
CA GLY A 55 -19.30 19.97 23.13
C GLY A 55 -19.94 18.71 22.56
N LYS A 56 -20.09 18.69 21.24
CA LYS A 56 -20.72 17.61 20.47
C LYS A 56 -19.86 17.29 19.25
N CYS A 57 -19.99 16.09 18.72
CA CYS A 57 -19.35 15.72 17.47
C CYS A 57 -19.82 16.65 16.34
N GLU A 58 -18.88 17.23 15.60
CA GLU A 58 -19.18 18.16 14.50
C GLU A 58 -19.72 17.46 13.26
N SER A 59 -19.46 16.16 13.10
CA SER A 59 -19.87 15.40 11.91
C SER A 59 -21.28 14.81 12.00
N CYS A 60 -21.67 14.24 13.16
CA CYS A 60 -23.01 13.67 13.35
C CYS A 60 -23.88 14.42 14.36
N GLY A 61 -23.32 15.40 15.09
CA GLY A 61 -24.06 16.18 16.09
C GLY A 61 -24.27 15.48 17.44
N ALA A 62 -23.81 14.24 17.60
CA ALA A 62 -23.96 13.50 18.85
C ALA A 62 -23.19 14.14 20.02
N ALA A 63 -23.85 14.29 21.16
CA ALA A 63 -23.24 14.80 22.41
C ALA A 63 -22.94 13.69 23.43
N GLU A 64 -23.58 12.53 23.29
CA GLU A 64 -23.45 11.42 24.23
C GLU A 64 -22.56 10.30 23.67
N PRO A 65 -21.62 9.77 24.46
CA PRO A 65 -20.88 8.56 24.09
C PRO A 65 -21.83 7.40 23.75
N GLY A 66 -21.54 6.65 22.68
CA GLY A 66 -22.42 5.57 22.19
C GLY A 66 -23.54 6.03 21.24
N LYS A 67 -23.68 7.35 21.01
CA LYS A 67 -24.49 7.91 19.90
C LYS A 67 -23.65 8.34 18.70
N CYS A 68 -22.33 8.17 18.79
CA CYS A 68 -21.36 8.43 17.74
C CYS A 68 -20.56 7.14 17.49
N GLU A 69 -20.59 6.63 16.27
CA GLU A 69 -19.83 5.44 15.85
C GLU A 69 -18.36 5.76 15.49
N GLY A 70 -17.99 7.05 15.55
CA GLY A 70 -16.71 7.57 15.07
C GLY A 70 -16.75 7.93 13.59
N HIS A 71 -15.83 8.80 13.20
CA HIS A 71 -15.72 9.29 11.83
C HIS A 71 -14.30 9.14 11.32
N PHE A 72 -14.17 8.70 10.07
CA PHE A 72 -12.85 8.55 9.47
C PHE A 72 -12.19 9.91 9.27
N GLY A 73 -10.89 9.95 9.48
CA GLY A 73 -9.99 10.95 8.92
C GLY A 73 -8.92 10.25 8.09
N PHE A 74 -8.00 11.01 7.54
CA PHE A 74 -6.84 10.46 6.84
C PHE A 74 -5.57 11.24 7.15
N ILE A 75 -4.43 10.57 7.01
CA ILE A 75 -3.10 11.20 6.97
C ILE A 75 -2.59 11.12 5.54
N GLU A 76 -1.95 12.18 5.06
CA GLU A 76 -1.25 12.13 3.77
C GLU A 76 0.23 11.81 4.06
N LEU A 77 0.71 10.69 3.51
CA LEU A 77 2.13 10.37 3.57
C LEU A 77 2.88 11.22 2.54
N PRO A 78 4.09 11.73 2.86
CA PRO A 78 4.85 12.56 1.93
C PRO A 78 5.30 11.79 0.68
N ILE A 79 5.38 10.46 0.77
CA ILE A 79 5.72 9.56 -0.32
C ILE A 79 4.87 8.29 -0.21
N PRO A 80 4.50 7.64 -1.33
CA PRO A 80 3.86 6.33 -1.30
C PRO A 80 4.82 5.30 -0.70
N ILE A 81 4.25 4.36 0.05
CA ILE A 81 4.98 3.21 0.61
C ILE A 81 4.16 1.94 0.39
N TYR A 82 4.82 0.78 0.31
CA TYR A 82 4.06 -0.47 0.38
C TYR A 82 3.41 -0.66 1.76
N HIS A 83 2.27 -1.33 1.75
CA HIS A 83 1.58 -1.72 2.98
C HIS A 83 2.33 -2.89 3.64
N PRO A 84 2.67 -2.81 4.95
CA PRO A 84 3.43 -3.87 5.65
C PRO A 84 2.76 -5.25 5.60
N SER A 85 1.42 -5.31 5.63
CA SER A 85 0.67 -6.58 5.54
C SER A 85 0.61 -7.18 4.13
N HIS A 86 1.17 -6.53 3.11
CA HIS A 86 1.15 -6.98 1.71
C HIS A 86 2.55 -7.22 1.13
N VAL A 87 3.57 -7.33 1.99
CA VAL A 87 4.97 -7.49 1.57
C VAL A 87 5.17 -8.79 0.79
N SER A 88 4.53 -9.89 1.19
CA SER A 88 4.62 -11.18 0.50
C SER A 88 3.96 -11.15 -0.88
N GLU A 89 2.78 -10.53 -0.99
CA GLU A 89 2.08 -10.30 -2.27
C GLU A 89 2.92 -9.42 -3.19
N LEU A 90 3.51 -8.35 -2.65
CA LEU A 90 4.36 -7.44 -3.39
C LEU A 90 5.60 -8.15 -3.95
N LYS A 91 6.30 -8.96 -3.14
CA LYS A 91 7.39 -9.80 -3.64
C LYS A 91 6.94 -10.70 -4.78
N ARG A 92 5.76 -11.33 -4.66
CA ARG A 92 5.24 -12.20 -5.71
C ARG A 92 5.05 -11.43 -7.01
N LEU A 93 4.47 -10.23 -6.96
CA LEU A 93 4.27 -9.36 -8.11
C LEU A 93 5.60 -8.88 -8.71
N LEU A 94 6.51 -8.34 -7.89
CA LEU A 94 7.81 -7.87 -8.33
C LEU A 94 8.69 -8.99 -8.89
N SER A 95 8.51 -10.23 -8.42
CA SER A 95 9.20 -11.41 -8.96
C SER A 95 8.77 -11.78 -10.38
N LEU A 96 7.63 -11.27 -10.86
CA LEU A 96 7.15 -11.46 -12.23
C LEU A 96 7.73 -10.43 -13.20
N VAL A 97 8.26 -9.31 -12.70
CA VAL A 97 8.72 -8.18 -13.52
C VAL A 97 10.23 -8.01 -13.37
N CYS A 98 10.90 -7.61 -14.44
CA CYS A 98 12.29 -7.20 -14.40
C CYS A 98 12.41 -5.78 -13.85
N LEU A 99 13.08 -5.59 -12.72
CA LEU A 99 13.23 -4.25 -12.10
C LEU A 99 14.04 -3.26 -12.98
N LYS A 100 14.82 -3.77 -13.94
CA LYS A 100 15.60 -2.95 -14.87
C LYS A 100 14.76 -2.46 -16.06
N CYS A 101 14.14 -3.38 -16.81
CA CYS A 101 13.42 -3.06 -18.04
C CYS A 101 11.88 -3.05 -17.92
N LEU A 102 11.34 -3.37 -16.74
CA LEU A 102 9.91 -3.43 -16.41
C LEU A 102 9.07 -4.38 -17.28
N LYS A 103 9.73 -5.26 -18.04
CA LYS A 103 9.08 -6.34 -18.80
C LYS A 103 8.85 -7.55 -17.90
N LEU A 104 7.83 -8.35 -18.23
CA LEU A 104 7.60 -9.62 -17.56
C LEU A 104 8.81 -10.55 -17.75
N LYS A 105 9.25 -11.19 -16.67
CA LYS A 105 10.28 -12.22 -16.73
C LYS A 105 9.68 -13.46 -17.40
N ASN A 106 10.20 -13.82 -18.58
CA ASN A 106 9.88 -15.09 -19.23
C ASN A 106 10.38 -16.24 -18.35
N ARG A 107 9.52 -16.78 -17.48
CA ARG A 107 9.79 -18.09 -16.88
C ARG A 107 9.71 -19.09 -18.04
N LYS A 108 10.86 -19.64 -18.43
CA LYS A 108 11.00 -20.54 -19.59
C LYS A 108 10.14 -21.82 -19.53
N ASN A 109 9.23 -22.00 -18.56
CA ASN A 109 8.35 -23.16 -18.47
C ASN A 109 6.97 -22.76 -17.93
N GLN A 110 5.92 -22.98 -18.73
CA GLN A 110 4.54 -23.42 -18.36
C GLN A 110 3.34 -22.77 -19.10
N VAL A 111 3.50 -22.02 -20.19
CA VAL A 111 2.32 -21.68 -21.03
C VAL A 111 2.60 -22.05 -22.49
N LYS A 112 2.15 -23.24 -22.89
CA LYS A 112 2.27 -23.74 -24.27
C LYS A 112 1.20 -23.21 -25.23
N ASN A 113 0.24 -22.41 -24.80
CA ASN A 113 -0.80 -21.87 -25.67
C ASN A 113 -1.25 -20.48 -25.20
N ILE A 114 -0.89 -19.43 -25.94
CA ILE A 114 -1.67 -18.19 -26.21
C ILE A 114 -0.94 -17.50 -27.39
N GLY A 115 -1.45 -17.70 -28.60
CA GLY A 115 -0.85 -17.22 -29.85
C GLY A 115 -1.03 -15.72 -30.15
N ILE A 116 -1.19 -14.85 -29.14
CA ILE A 116 -1.48 -13.41 -29.35
C ILE A 116 -0.69 -12.50 -28.38
N LEU A 117 0.36 -12.99 -27.70
CA LEU A 117 1.12 -12.18 -26.73
C LEU A 117 2.60 -11.96 -27.10
N GLU A 118 2.96 -12.04 -28.38
CA GLU A 118 4.36 -11.82 -28.81
C GLU A 118 4.87 -10.38 -28.56
N ARG A 119 3.98 -9.37 -28.51
CA ARG A 119 4.41 -7.98 -28.30
C ARG A 119 4.68 -7.60 -26.85
N ALA A 120 4.09 -8.31 -25.87
CA ALA A 120 4.29 -8.04 -24.44
C ALA A 120 5.51 -8.80 -23.85
N PHE A 121 6.05 -9.79 -24.58
CA PHE A 121 7.21 -10.57 -24.18
C PHE A 121 8.47 -10.21 -24.98
N SER A 122 8.75 -8.92 -25.15
CA SER A 122 10.09 -8.53 -25.57
C SER A 122 11.11 -9.13 -24.60
N SER A 123 12.23 -9.68 -25.11
CA SER A 123 13.22 -10.36 -24.28
C SER A 123 13.65 -9.51 -23.09
N CYS A 124 13.54 -10.08 -21.89
CA CYS A 124 14.10 -9.49 -20.68
C CYS A 124 15.61 -9.33 -20.84
N CYS A 125 16.19 -8.26 -20.27
CA CYS A 125 17.63 -8.12 -20.22
C CYS A 125 18.27 -9.20 -19.33
N GLU A 126 19.47 -9.65 -19.68
CA GLU A 126 20.15 -10.75 -18.99
C GLU A 126 20.51 -10.37 -17.55
N GLU A 127 21.01 -9.15 -17.32
CA GLU A 127 21.39 -8.66 -15.99
C GLU A 127 20.21 -8.56 -15.03
N GLY A 128 19.07 -8.06 -15.49
CA GLY A 128 17.86 -7.94 -14.66
C GLY A 128 17.23 -9.29 -14.32
N ALA A 129 17.51 -10.33 -15.11
CA ALA A 129 17.07 -11.69 -14.83
C ALA A 129 17.79 -12.32 -13.63
N LEU A 130 18.99 -11.82 -13.27
CA LEU A 130 19.78 -12.30 -12.13
C LEU A 130 19.25 -11.80 -10.78
N ILE A 131 18.43 -10.75 -10.77
CA ILE A 131 17.92 -10.15 -9.54
C ILE A 131 16.80 -11.03 -8.96
N SER A 132 17.02 -11.45 -7.72
CA SER A 132 16.04 -12.13 -6.87
C SER A 132 15.55 -11.20 -5.76
N ILE A 133 14.34 -11.44 -5.28
CA ILE A 133 13.70 -10.66 -4.21
C ILE A 133 13.39 -11.61 -3.06
N ASN A 134 13.94 -11.31 -1.90
CA ASN A 134 13.75 -12.10 -0.68
C ASN A 134 12.90 -11.32 0.32
N GLU A 135 12.21 -12.04 1.21
CA GLU A 135 11.60 -11.48 2.40
C GLU A 135 12.58 -11.65 3.56
N VAL A 136 12.79 -10.60 4.33
CA VAL A 136 13.61 -10.62 5.54
C VAL A 136 12.75 -10.19 6.71
N LYS A 137 12.78 -10.98 7.78
CA LYS A 137 12.09 -10.70 9.03
C LYS A 137 13.08 -10.20 10.07
N THR A 138 12.79 -9.06 10.66
CA THR A 138 13.60 -8.47 11.75
C THR A 138 13.23 -9.10 13.09
N THR A 139 14.06 -8.86 14.10
CA THR A 139 13.89 -9.41 15.46
C THR A 139 12.63 -8.90 16.16
N ASP A 140 12.16 -7.69 15.82
CA ASP A 140 10.91 -7.09 16.29
C ASP A 140 9.66 -7.58 15.53
N GLY A 141 9.85 -8.44 14.52
CA GLY A 141 8.77 -9.04 13.75
C GLY A 141 8.37 -8.28 12.49
N ALA A 142 8.97 -7.12 12.19
CA ALA A 142 8.75 -6.45 10.91
C ALA A 142 9.28 -7.27 9.74
N VAL A 143 8.70 -7.06 8.55
CA VAL A 143 9.06 -7.76 7.31
C VAL A 143 9.34 -6.74 6.23
N TYR A 144 10.46 -6.91 5.53
CA TYR A 144 10.85 -6.07 4.40
C TYR A 144 11.40 -6.92 3.25
N LEU A 145 11.57 -6.28 2.08
CA LEU A 145 12.11 -6.94 0.89
C LEU A 145 13.60 -6.63 0.71
N GLU A 146 14.37 -7.64 0.29
CA GLU A 146 15.78 -7.51 -0.05
C GLU A 146 15.98 -7.90 -1.51
N LEU A 147 16.65 -7.05 -2.29
CA LEU A 147 17.14 -7.39 -3.61
C LEU A 147 18.48 -8.11 -3.49
N ARG A 148 18.63 -9.22 -4.21
CA ARG A 148 19.85 -10.02 -4.20
C ARG A 148 20.28 -10.43 -5.59
N VAL A 149 21.58 -10.31 -5.83
CA VAL A 149 22.29 -10.82 -7.01
C VAL A 149 23.27 -11.90 -6.55
N PRO A 150 23.51 -12.97 -7.34
CA PRO A 150 24.56 -13.93 -7.02
C PRO A 150 25.92 -13.23 -6.93
N SER A 151 26.69 -13.46 -5.86
CA SER A 151 27.98 -12.79 -5.64
C SER A 151 28.96 -12.95 -6.80
N ARG A 152 28.94 -14.11 -7.48
CA ARG A 152 29.74 -14.39 -8.69
C ARG A 152 29.40 -13.51 -9.90
N SER A 153 28.23 -12.89 -9.89
CA SER A 153 27.70 -12.05 -10.97
C SER A 153 27.63 -10.58 -10.58
N TYR A 154 27.97 -10.25 -9.33
CA TYR A 154 27.99 -8.90 -8.84
C TYR A 154 29.22 -8.17 -9.37
N ARG A 155 29.03 -6.93 -9.80
CA ARG A 155 30.09 -6.00 -10.16
C ARG A 155 29.79 -4.65 -9.54
N ASP A 156 30.83 -3.87 -9.30
CA ASP A 156 30.66 -2.49 -8.87
C ASP A 156 29.74 -1.73 -9.84
N GLY A 157 28.81 -0.96 -9.29
CA GLY A 157 27.76 -0.26 -10.06
C GLY A 157 26.64 -1.14 -10.62
N PHE A 158 26.49 -2.41 -10.21
CA PHE A 158 25.39 -3.26 -10.68
C PHE A 158 24.00 -2.62 -10.48
N TRP A 159 23.83 -1.90 -9.36
CA TRP A 159 22.56 -1.28 -8.97
C TRP A 159 22.31 0.09 -9.61
N ASN A 160 23.21 0.63 -10.43
CA ASN A 160 23.09 1.98 -11.00
C ASN A 160 21.82 2.18 -11.85
N PHE A 161 21.22 1.10 -12.34
CA PHE A 161 19.93 1.21 -13.04
C PHE A 161 18.78 1.71 -12.13
N LEU A 162 18.94 1.66 -10.81
CA LEU A 162 17.98 2.18 -9.82
C LEU A 162 18.11 3.68 -9.60
N GLU A 163 19.20 4.31 -10.07
CA GLU A 163 19.39 5.76 -10.00
C GLU A 163 18.29 6.54 -10.72
N LYS A 164 17.71 5.96 -11.78
CA LYS A 164 16.56 6.53 -12.50
C LYS A 164 15.32 6.69 -11.63
N TYR A 165 15.26 5.98 -10.50
CA TYR A 165 14.21 6.06 -9.49
C TYR A 165 14.65 6.85 -8.24
N GLY A 166 15.84 7.46 -8.26
CA GLY A 166 16.38 8.25 -7.16
C GLY A 166 17.17 7.46 -6.11
N TYR A 167 17.41 6.17 -6.30
CA TYR A 167 18.06 5.31 -5.31
C TYR A 167 19.54 5.08 -5.64
N ARG A 168 20.43 5.75 -4.87
CA ARG A 168 21.89 5.76 -5.06
C ARG A 168 22.65 5.06 -3.94
N TYR A 169 22.28 3.82 -3.64
CA TYR A 169 22.96 3.04 -2.60
C TYR A 169 22.93 1.54 -2.90
N GLY A 170 23.92 0.84 -2.33
CA GLY A 170 24.13 -0.59 -2.45
C GLY A 170 25.47 -0.90 -3.08
N ASP A 171 26.51 -1.09 -2.26
CA ASP A 171 27.84 -1.52 -2.72
C ASP A 171 28.03 -3.04 -2.59
N GLU A 172 26.97 -3.73 -2.15
CA GLU A 172 26.95 -5.15 -1.84
C GLU A 172 26.06 -5.92 -2.83
N PRO A 173 26.27 -7.25 -2.98
CA PRO A 173 25.42 -8.11 -3.81
C PRO A 173 23.99 -8.23 -3.29
N ARG A 174 23.70 -7.63 -2.13
CA ARG A 174 22.38 -7.53 -1.50
C ARG A 174 22.13 -6.10 -1.09
N ARG A 175 20.89 -5.65 -1.21
CA ARG A 175 20.44 -4.40 -0.63
C ARG A 175 18.96 -4.45 -0.24
N PRO A 176 18.54 -3.72 0.80
CA PRO A 176 17.13 -3.51 1.08
C PRO A 176 16.42 -2.87 -0.13
N LEU A 177 15.15 -3.24 -0.32
CA LEU A 177 14.17 -2.54 -1.12
C LEU A 177 13.30 -1.73 -0.16
N LEU A 178 13.54 -0.42 -0.08
CA LEU A 178 12.83 0.45 0.86
C LEU A 178 11.33 0.51 0.52
N PRO A 179 10.49 0.79 1.53
CA PRO A 179 9.05 0.97 1.35
C PRO A 179 8.63 1.88 0.20
N SER A 180 9.42 2.92 -0.09
CA SER A 180 9.14 3.91 -1.12
C SER A 180 9.61 3.53 -2.53
N GLU A 181 10.35 2.43 -2.70
CA GLU A 181 10.95 2.08 -4.01
C GLU A 181 10.03 1.33 -4.97
N VAL A 182 8.77 1.14 -4.60
CA VAL A 182 7.83 0.25 -5.30
C VAL A 182 6.65 0.97 -5.93
#